data_AF-M6DAI5-F1
#
_entry.id   AF-M6DAI5-F1
#
_cell.length_a   1.000
_cell.length_b   1.000
_cell.length_c   1.000
_cell.angle_alpha   90.00
_cell.angle_beta   90.00
_cell.angle_gamma   90.00
#
_symmetry.space_group_name_H-M   'P 1'
#
loop_
_entity.id
_entity.type
_entity.pdbx_description
1 polymer ?
#
loop_
_entity_poly.entity_id
_entity_poly.type
_entity_poly.pdbx_seq_one_letter_code
_entity_poly.pdbx_strand_id
1 'polypeptide(L)'
;MQKKIKAKEILKLHPDSVEAKGLEERLEKCVVVEKNFFRITNQAFFLGLFFLFIGLYTLKSFPEAKISEGFGGVSVCGLFLTSGIILMSWFKTGEILKAVGDFISKAKGGSG
;
A
#
# COMPACT_ATOMS: atom_id res chain seq x y z
N MET A 1 15.10 8.48 27.07
CA MET A 1 13.82 8.07 26.45
C MET A 1 13.21 9.29 25.78
N GLN A 2 13.10 9.33 24.45
CA GLN A 2 12.47 10.48 23.78
C GLN A 2 10.95 10.41 23.97
N LYS A 3 10.34 11.45 24.57
CA LYS A 3 8.89 11.57 24.70
C LYS A 3 8.26 11.60 23.31
N LYS A 4 7.34 10.69 23.02
CA LYS A 4 6.49 10.75 21.83
C LYS A 4 5.50 11.92 21.98
N ILE A 5 5.65 12.93 21.15
CA ILE A 5 4.76 14.11 21.14
C ILE A 5 3.56 13.79 20.25
N LYS A 6 2.34 13.99 20.76
CA LYS A 6 1.12 13.72 19.98
C LYS A 6 0.86 14.90 19.02
N ALA A 7 0.42 14.63 17.80
CA ALA A 7 0.13 15.68 16.80
C ALA A 7 -0.84 16.76 17.31
N LYS A 8 -1.78 16.41 18.19
CA LYS A 8 -2.71 17.36 18.83
C LYS A 8 -2.02 18.35 19.77
N GLU A 9 -0.86 18.00 20.32
CA GLU A 9 -0.07 18.88 21.19
C GLU A 9 0.75 19.87 20.37
N ILE A 10 1.26 19.43 19.21
CA ILE A 10 1.97 20.27 18.23
C ILE A 10 1.04 21.35 17.66
N LEU A 11 -0.20 21.00 17.34
CA LEU A 11 -1.19 21.94 16.79
C LEU A 11 -1.67 23.01 17.80
N LYS A 12 -1.38 22.85 19.09
CA LYS A 12 -1.72 23.83 20.13
C LYS A 12 -0.59 24.84 20.38
N LEU A 13 0.60 24.58 19.85
CA LEU A 13 1.74 25.48 19.99
C LEU A 13 1.63 26.61 18.98
N HIS A 14 1.86 27.84 19.45
CA HIS A 14 1.97 28.97 18.56
C HIS A 14 3.27 28.81 17.74
N PRO A 15 3.24 29.02 16.41
CA PRO A 15 4.39 28.77 15.54
C PRO A 15 5.63 29.60 15.92
N ASP A 16 5.45 30.79 16.48
CA ASP A 16 6.57 31.63 16.93
C ASP A 16 7.12 31.29 18.32
N SER A 17 6.56 30.30 19.01
CA SER A 17 7.02 29.92 20.34
C SER A 17 8.42 29.28 20.30
N VAL A 18 9.20 29.50 21.35
CA VAL A 18 10.54 28.91 21.50
C VAL A 18 10.48 27.37 21.48
N GLU A 19 9.39 26.81 21.98
CA GLU A 19 9.11 25.36 21.96
C GLU A 19 8.83 24.84 20.54
N ALA A 20 8.16 25.61 19.68
CA ALA A 20 7.92 25.23 18.28
C ALA A 20 9.23 25.18 17.48
N LYS A 21 10.11 26.18 17.62
CA LYS A 21 11.43 26.20 16.96
C LYS A 21 12.32 25.02 17.36
N GLY A 22 12.32 24.67 18.65
CA GLY A 22 13.04 23.48 19.14
C GLY A 22 12.45 22.15 18.65
N LEU A 23 11.17 22.12 18.27
CA LEU A 23 10.54 20.96 17.64
C LEU A 23 10.81 20.90 16.14
N GLU A 24 10.82 22.03 15.45
CA GLU A 24 11.20 22.13 14.04
C GLU A 24 12.63 21.62 13.80
N GLU A 25 13.62 22.06 14.59
CA GLU A 25 15.00 21.55 14.50
C GLU A 25 15.11 20.04 14.76
N ARG A 26 14.20 19.48 15.56
CA ARG A 26 14.14 18.03 15.82
C ARG A 26 13.44 17.28 14.70
N LEU A 27 12.40 17.87 14.10
CA LEU A 27 11.66 17.35 12.96
C LEU A 27 12.50 17.35 11.68
N GLU A 28 13.34 18.37 11.48
CA GLU A 28 14.29 18.45 10.36
C GLU A 28 15.28 17.28 10.36
N LYS A 29 15.61 16.77 11.57
CA LYS A 29 16.44 15.57 11.77
C LYS A 29 15.64 14.27 11.86
N CYS A 30 14.31 14.35 11.91
CA CYS A 30 13.46 13.18 11.81
C CYS A 30 13.33 12.79 10.35
N VAL A 31 13.89 11.63 10.00
CA VAL A 31 13.72 10.97 8.71
C VAL A 31 12.22 10.91 8.39
N VAL A 32 11.79 11.78 7.48
CA VAL A 32 10.55 11.57 6.72
C VAL A 32 10.72 10.19 6.12
N VAL A 33 9.88 9.24 6.54
CA VAL A 33 9.94 7.87 6.03
C VAL A 33 9.65 7.96 4.55
N GLU A 34 10.70 8.02 3.73
CA GLU A 34 10.61 7.93 2.29
C GLU A 34 9.83 6.65 2.01
N LYS A 35 8.64 6.81 1.43
CA LYS A 35 7.85 5.66 0.99
C LYS A 35 8.61 5.03 -0.17
N ASN A 36 9.54 4.14 0.16
CA ASN A 36 10.34 3.42 -0.82
C ASN A 36 9.39 2.71 -1.79
N PHE A 37 9.49 3.06 -3.07
CA PHE A 37 8.63 2.56 -4.12
C PHE A 37 8.74 1.03 -4.27
N PHE A 38 9.90 0.45 -3.94
CA PHE A 38 10.20 -0.98 -3.99
C PHE A 38 10.02 -1.70 -2.65
N ARG A 39 9.25 -1.13 -1.72
CA ARG A 39 8.94 -1.82 -0.47
C ARG A 39 8.30 -3.19 -0.77
N ILE A 40 8.64 -4.19 0.03
CA ILE A 40 8.11 -5.57 -0.11
C ILE A 40 6.57 -5.59 -0.20
N THR A 41 5.89 -4.66 0.50
CA THR A 41 4.43 -4.50 0.41
C THR A 41 3.94 -4.18 -1.01
N ASN A 42 4.71 -3.49 -1.83
CA ASN A 42 4.34 -3.09 -3.18
C ASN A 42 4.63 -4.18 -4.22
N GLN A 43 5.31 -5.28 -3.86
CA GLN A 43 5.64 -6.36 -4.79
C GLN A 43 4.41 -7.02 -5.40
N ALA A 44 3.33 -7.20 -4.62
CA ALA A 44 2.06 -7.74 -5.12
C ALA A 44 1.43 -6.83 -6.18
N PHE A 45 1.57 -5.50 -6.04
CA PHE A 45 1.11 -4.55 -7.04
C PHE A 45 1.90 -4.66 -8.34
N PHE A 46 3.23 -4.70 -8.28
CA PHE A 46 4.07 -4.85 -9.49
C PHE A 46 3.88 -6.20 -10.17
N LEU A 47 3.73 -7.28 -9.40
CA LEU A 47 3.41 -8.60 -9.93
C LEU A 47 2.03 -8.60 -10.62
N GLY A 48 1.03 -7.94 -10.03
CA GLY A 48 -0.27 -7.77 -10.66
C GLY A 48 -0.21 -6.96 -11.97
N LEU A 49 0.63 -5.91 -12.01
CA LEU A 49 0.90 -5.11 -13.21
C LEU A 49 1.56 -5.94 -14.31
N PHE A 50 2.51 -6.80 -13.95
CA PHE A 50 3.15 -7.73 -14.87
C PHE A 50 2.14 -8.70 -15.50
N PHE A 51 1.28 -9.31 -14.68
CA PHE A 51 0.20 -10.17 -15.17
C PHE A 51 -0.80 -9.43 -16.07
N LEU A 52 -1.12 -8.19 -15.73
CA LEU A 52 -1.99 -7.35 -16.57
C LEU A 52 -1.37 -7.14 -17.97
N PHE A 53 -0.09 -6.77 -18.04
CA PHE A 53 0.59 -6.57 -19.32
C PHE A 53 0.68 -7.86 -20.15
N ILE A 54 0.95 -9.00 -19.52
CA ILE A 54 0.93 -10.30 -20.21
C ILE A 54 -0.48 -10.60 -20.71
N GLY A 55 -1.50 -10.37 -19.90
CA GLY A 55 -2.90 -10.56 -20.28
C GLY A 55 -3.30 -9.71 -21.49
N LEU A 56 -2.93 -8.42 -21.50
CA LEU A 56 -3.17 -7.51 -22.62
C LEU A 56 -2.38 -7.90 -23.88
N TYR A 57 -1.12 -8.32 -23.72
CA TYR A 57 -0.30 -8.79 -24.84
C TYR A 57 -0.87 -10.07 -25.46
N THR A 58 -1.32 -10.99 -24.61
CA THR A 58 -1.97 -12.24 -25.04
C THR A 58 -3.30 -11.95 -25.71
N LEU A 59 -4.08 -10.99 -25.22
CA LEU A 59 -5.32 -10.55 -25.87
C LEU A 59 -5.06 -10.04 -27.30
N LYS A 60 -4.01 -9.25 -27.47
CA LYS A 60 -3.65 -8.66 -28.76
C LYS A 60 -3.10 -9.70 -29.74
N SER A 61 -2.25 -10.60 -29.26
CA SER A 61 -1.47 -11.49 -30.13
C SER A 61 -2.16 -12.85 -30.33
N PHE A 62 -2.89 -13.33 -29.33
CA PHE A 62 -3.51 -14.66 -29.31
C PHE A 62 -4.91 -14.60 -28.63
N PRO A 63 -5.87 -13.85 -29.19
CA PRO A 63 -7.20 -13.65 -28.58
C PRO A 63 -7.97 -14.95 -28.37
N GLU A 64 -7.76 -15.94 -29.25
CA GLU A 64 -8.44 -17.25 -29.18
C GLU A 64 -7.71 -18.27 -28.31
N ALA A 65 -6.59 -17.90 -27.66
CA ALA A 65 -5.84 -18.83 -26.83
C ALA A 65 -6.63 -19.23 -25.58
N LYS A 66 -6.90 -20.53 -25.48
CA LYS A 66 -7.63 -21.15 -24.37
C LYS A 66 -6.72 -22.15 -23.65
N ILE A 67 -6.83 -22.18 -22.33
CA ILE A 67 -6.09 -23.13 -21.48
C ILE A 67 -6.83 -24.47 -21.42
N SER A 68 -8.16 -24.44 -21.55
CA SER A 68 -9.00 -25.62 -21.59
C SER A 68 -10.24 -25.34 -22.42
N GLU A 69 -10.61 -26.29 -23.27
CA GLU A 69 -11.77 -26.25 -24.15
C GLU A 69 -13.03 -26.89 -23.53
N GLY A 70 -12.92 -27.47 -22.34
CA GLY A 70 -14.02 -28.05 -21.58
C GLY A 70 -14.97 -27.01 -20.94
N PHE A 71 -15.92 -27.49 -20.12
CA PHE A 71 -16.99 -26.74 -19.45
C PHE A 71 -16.58 -25.30 -19.05
N GLY A 72 -16.94 -24.31 -19.87
CA GLY A 72 -16.73 -22.89 -19.58
C GLY A 72 -15.46 -22.24 -20.14
N GLY A 73 -14.66 -22.92 -20.97
CA GLY A 73 -13.63 -22.33 -21.85
C GLY A 73 -12.78 -21.22 -21.21
N VAL A 74 -11.76 -21.59 -20.42
CA VAL A 74 -10.91 -20.59 -19.74
C VAL A 74 -9.93 -19.99 -20.75
N SER A 75 -10.11 -18.71 -21.08
CA SER A 75 -9.16 -17.98 -21.93
C SER A 75 -7.87 -17.64 -21.17
N VAL A 76 -6.73 -17.78 -21.85
CA VAL A 76 -5.40 -17.46 -21.29
C VAL A 76 -5.35 -15.99 -20.87
N CYS A 77 -5.90 -15.12 -21.73
CA CYS A 77 -6.00 -13.68 -21.46
C CYS A 77 -6.85 -13.40 -20.21
N GLY A 78 -8.04 -14.00 -20.11
CA GLY A 78 -8.94 -13.81 -18.97
C GLY A 78 -8.29 -14.19 -17.66
N LEU A 79 -7.53 -15.29 -17.63
CA LEU A 79 -6.78 -15.72 -16.45
C LEU A 79 -5.75 -14.68 -16.01
N PHE A 80 -4.92 -14.19 -16.94
CA PHE A 80 -3.88 -13.22 -16.59
C PHE A 80 -4.44 -11.85 -16.21
N LEU A 81 -5.48 -11.37 -16.90
CA LEU A 81 -6.14 -10.10 -16.57
C LEU A 81 -6.79 -10.16 -15.18
N THR A 82 -7.60 -11.19 -14.91
CA THR A 82 -8.27 -11.34 -13.62
C THR A 82 -7.27 -11.52 -12.48
N SER A 83 -6.23 -12.35 -12.66
CA SER A 83 -5.16 -12.53 -11.67
C SER A 83 -4.40 -11.22 -11.40
N GLY A 84 -4.10 -10.45 -12.45
CA GLY A 84 -3.44 -9.15 -12.33
C GLY A 84 -4.27 -8.15 -11.52
N ILE A 85 -5.58 -8.05 -11.81
CA ILE A 85 -6.52 -7.19 -11.10
C ILE A 85 -6.63 -7.60 -9.62
N ILE A 86 -6.74 -8.91 -9.34
CA ILE A 86 -6.83 -9.43 -7.97
C ILE A 86 -5.55 -9.10 -7.19
N LEU A 87 -4.37 -9.33 -7.76
CA LEU A 87 -3.08 -9.05 -7.11
C LEU A 87 -2.88 -7.56 -6.82
N MET A 88 -3.23 -6.68 -7.78
CA MET A 88 -3.20 -5.24 -7.56
C MET A 88 -4.22 -4.79 -6.50
N SER A 89 -5.38 -5.44 -6.42
CA SER A 89 -6.40 -5.14 -5.41
C SER A 89 -6.02 -5.66 -4.02
N TRP A 90 -5.33 -6.81 -3.96
CA TRP A 90 -4.83 -7.41 -2.73
C TRP A 90 -3.85 -6.49 -1.98
N PHE A 91 -3.04 -5.73 -2.73
CA PHE A 91 -2.20 -4.67 -2.17
C PHE A 91 -3.04 -3.69 -1.32
N LYS A 92 -4.17 -3.23 -1.88
CA LYS A 92 -5.07 -2.28 -1.20
C LYS A 92 -5.74 -2.93 0.03
N THR A 93 -6.10 -4.21 -0.06
CA THR A 93 -6.65 -4.96 1.08
C THR A 93 -5.63 -5.12 2.22
N GLY A 94 -4.35 -5.32 1.92
CA GLY A 94 -3.28 -5.37 2.93
C GLY A 94 -3.06 -4.04 3.66
N GLU A 95 -3.12 -2.91 2.94
CA GLU A 95 -3.09 -1.57 3.56
C GLU A 95 -4.33 -1.31 4.43
N ILE A 96 -5.51 -1.71 3.98
CA ILE A 96 -6.76 -1.60 4.74
C ILE A 96 -6.71 -2.46 6.01
N LEU A 97 -6.26 -3.72 5.91
CA LEU A 97 -6.09 -4.61 7.08
C LEU A 97 -5.11 -4.04 8.10
N LYS A 98 -4.01 -3.44 7.63
CA LYS A 98 -3.05 -2.76 8.50
C LYS A 98 -3.66 -1.54 9.17
N ALA A 99 -4.37 -0.69 8.42
CA ALA A 99 -5.07 0.46 8.97
C ALA A 99 -6.15 0.07 9.99
N VAL A 100 -6.89 -1.02 9.73
CA VAL A 100 -7.87 -1.58 10.66
C VAL A 100 -7.19 -2.18 11.89
N GLY A 101 -6.07 -2.88 11.73
CA GLY A 101 -5.25 -3.37 12.85
C GLY A 101 -4.68 -2.24 13.71
N ASP A 102 -4.20 -1.16 13.09
CA ASP A 102 -3.74 0.06 13.75
C ASP A 102 -4.90 0.81 14.44
N PHE A 103 -6.10 0.78 13.86
CA PHE A 103 -7.31 1.34 14.45
C PHE A 103 -7.76 0.53 15.67
N ILE A 104 -7.81 -0.80 15.56
CA ILE A 104 -8.17 -1.71 16.66
C ILE A 104 -7.14 -1.61 17.78
N SER A 105 -5.84 -1.59 17.49
CA SER A 105 -4.80 -1.46 18.53
C SER A 105 -4.86 -0.12 19.26
N LYS A 106 -5.18 0.98 18.57
CA LYS A 106 -5.46 2.28 19.19
C LYS A 106 -6.76 2.30 19.99
N ALA A 107 -7.83 1.67 19.48
CA ALA A 107 -9.14 1.63 20.14
C ALA A 107 -9.16 0.71 21.37
N LYS A 108 -8.33 -0.35 21.38
CA LYS A 108 -8.24 -1.33 22.47
C LYS A 108 -7.33 -0.88 23.64
N GLY A 109 -6.73 0.32 23.56
CA GLY A 109 -5.97 0.92 24.65
C GLY A 109 -4.52 0.43 24.74
N GLY A 110 -3.67 0.86 23.81
CA GLY A 110 -2.22 0.79 23.97
C GLY A 110 -1.71 1.90 24.90
N SER A 111 -1.70 1.65 26.21
CA SER A 111 -0.78 2.31 27.14
C SER A 111 0.60 1.70 26.96
N GLY A 112 1.49 2.44 26.28
CA GLY A 112 2.89 2.11 26.02
C GLY A 112 3.62 3.24 25.30
#